data_AF-A0A956LWP1-F1
#
_entry.id   AF-A0A956LWP1-F1
#
_cell.length_a   1.000
_cell.length_b   1.000
_cell.length_c   1.000
_cell.angle_alpha   90.00
_cell.angle_beta   90.00
_cell.angle_gamma   90.00
#
_symmetry.space_group_name_H-M   'P 1'
#
loop_
_entity.id
_entity.type
_entity.pdbx_description
1 polymer ?
#
loop_
_entity_poly.entity_id
_entity_poly.type
_entity_poly.pdbx_seq_one_letter_code
_entity_poly.pdbx_strand_id
1 'polypeptide(L)'
;MLEPGGSGGSFPCRSVLLVALVALLALSLGAPVQAQNAGTGTILGQLFTAEHPDSVAGQAELTLIFRPAGAETVERVSQTAGPDGSYRFDGVSTDPTISYVIKVHYFGRDFLGAPIAFEAGQSVLEFNFLVARDAKPIPQSDGHPPMDGGMGGSGMGGVLQPVRQDPLAAVAIVAGLLAFFLLPVAMERRKGPAERPRLDGAASDLMRDIASLDLRFANGELAESDYRSVRSSLFQKLEEKTGAVETRATGR
;
A
#
# COMPACT_ATOMS: atom_id res chain seq x y z
N MET A 1 -7.14 -71.99 30.65
CA MET A 1 -6.05 -71.30 29.92
C MET A 1 -6.70 -70.08 29.28
N LEU A 2 -6.28 -68.89 29.72
CA LEU A 2 -7.04 -67.64 29.68
C LEU A 2 -7.02 -66.97 28.30
N GLU A 3 -8.20 -66.57 27.81
CA GLU A 3 -8.33 -65.66 26.68
C GLU A 3 -8.08 -64.20 27.10
N PRO A 4 -7.25 -63.43 26.39
CA PRO A 4 -7.17 -61.99 26.59
C PRO A 4 -8.26 -61.28 25.78
N GLY A 5 -9.23 -60.69 26.51
CA GLY A 5 -10.29 -59.85 25.96
C GLY A 5 -9.76 -58.53 25.39
N GLY A 6 -10.08 -58.28 24.12
CA GLY A 6 -9.81 -57.03 23.43
C GLY A 6 -10.73 -55.90 23.88
N SER A 7 -10.17 -54.92 24.57
CA SER A 7 -10.83 -53.65 24.90
C SER A 7 -10.68 -52.68 23.73
N GLY A 8 -11.75 -52.54 22.94
CA GLY A 8 -11.85 -51.56 21.85
C GLY A 8 -12.07 -50.15 22.39
N GLY A 9 -10.97 -49.44 22.65
CA GLY A 9 -10.99 -48.00 22.92
C GLY A 9 -11.37 -47.22 21.67
N SER A 10 -12.62 -46.75 21.61
CA SER A 10 -13.09 -45.82 20.60
C SER A 10 -12.44 -44.44 20.84
N PHE A 11 -11.43 -44.11 20.03
CA PHE A 11 -10.79 -42.80 20.09
C PHE A 11 -11.76 -41.71 19.62
N PRO A 12 -12.07 -40.68 20.43
CA PRO A 12 -12.95 -39.57 20.06
C PRO A 12 -12.22 -38.57 19.15
N CYS A 13 -11.73 -39.02 18.00
CA CYS A 13 -10.97 -38.18 17.07
C CYS A 13 -11.86 -37.18 16.30
N ARG A 14 -13.18 -37.42 16.26
CA ARG A 14 -14.13 -36.54 15.54
C ARG A 14 -14.53 -35.28 16.31
N SER A 15 -14.51 -35.30 17.65
CA SER A 15 -14.97 -34.17 18.46
C SER A 15 -13.92 -33.05 18.58
N VAL A 16 -12.63 -33.40 18.55
CA VAL A 16 -11.52 -32.42 18.61
C VAL A 16 -11.45 -31.57 17.33
N LEU A 17 -11.75 -32.17 16.18
CA LEU A 17 -11.73 -31.47 14.89
C LEU A 17 -12.87 -30.44 14.75
N LEU A 18 -14.03 -30.72 15.36
CA LEU A 18 -15.18 -29.82 15.30
C LEU A 18 -14.99 -28.58 16.20
N VAL A 19 -14.38 -28.73 17.37
CA VAL A 19 -14.06 -27.58 18.26
C VAL A 19 -13.00 -26.68 17.64
N ALA A 20 -11.97 -27.24 16.99
CA ALA A 20 -10.96 -26.45 16.28
C ALA A 20 -11.55 -25.65 15.10
N LEU A 21 -12.48 -26.24 14.35
CA LEU A 21 -13.16 -25.57 13.24
C LEU A 21 -14.04 -24.40 13.72
N VAL A 22 -14.78 -24.59 14.83
CA VAL A 22 -15.63 -23.55 15.42
C VAL A 22 -14.79 -22.42 16.02
N ALA A 23 -13.66 -22.72 16.66
CA ALA A 23 -12.73 -21.71 17.15
C ALA A 23 -12.09 -20.90 16.01
N LEU A 24 -11.72 -21.54 14.90
CA LEU A 24 -11.17 -20.85 13.73
C LEU A 24 -12.22 -19.94 13.05
N LEU A 25 -13.49 -20.36 13.04
CA LEU A 25 -14.59 -19.56 12.51
C LEU A 25 -14.90 -18.36 13.41
N ALA A 26 -14.84 -18.54 14.74
CA ALA A 26 -15.07 -17.46 15.70
C ALA A 26 -14.00 -16.36 15.61
N LEU A 27 -12.75 -16.69 15.28
CA LEU A 27 -11.69 -15.70 15.07
C LEU A 27 -11.85 -14.88 13.77
N SER A 28 -12.66 -15.34 12.80
CA SER A 28 -12.87 -14.62 11.53
C SER A 28 -13.93 -13.52 11.59
N LEU A 29 -14.75 -13.47 12.65
CA LEU A 29 -15.85 -12.50 12.82
C LEU A 29 -15.41 -11.11 13.31
N GLY A 30 -14.12 -10.90 13.59
CA GLY A 30 -13.56 -9.63 14.05
C GLY A 30 -12.89 -8.79 12.97
N ALA A 31 -12.88 -9.22 11.70
CA ALA A 31 -12.25 -8.44 10.64
C ALA A 31 -13.10 -7.19 10.34
N PRO A 32 -12.55 -5.96 10.45
CA PRO A 32 -13.28 -4.76 10.07
C PRO A 32 -13.67 -4.86 8.59
N VAL A 33 -14.97 -4.88 8.31
CA VAL A 33 -15.52 -4.77 6.96
C VAL A 33 -15.13 -3.38 6.44
N GLN A 34 -14.06 -3.31 5.66
CA GLN A 34 -13.70 -2.08 4.96
C GLN A 34 -14.78 -1.82 3.92
N ALA A 35 -15.48 -0.70 4.10
CA ALA A 35 -16.62 -0.30 3.28
C ALA A 35 -16.20 -0.16 1.81
N GLN A 36 -17.09 -0.63 0.94
CA GLN A 36 -16.98 -0.64 -0.51
C GLN A 36 -16.87 0.76 -1.10
N ASN A 37 -15.64 1.21 -1.26
CA ASN A 37 -15.07 1.77 -2.49
C ASN A 37 -13.59 1.99 -2.22
N ALA A 38 -12.87 0.90 -1.96
CA ALA A 38 -11.41 0.95 -1.91
C ALA A 38 -10.95 1.30 -3.32
N GLY A 39 -10.68 2.57 -3.55
CA GLY A 39 -10.04 2.97 -4.80
C GLY A 39 -8.70 2.27 -4.90
N THR A 40 -8.25 1.97 -6.12
CA THR A 40 -6.98 1.27 -6.32
C THR A 40 -5.79 2.22 -6.33
N GLY A 41 -6.03 3.51 -6.07
CA GLY A 41 -5.03 4.55 -6.10
C GLY A 41 -4.14 4.56 -4.85
N THR A 42 -2.92 5.04 -5.06
CA THR A 42 -1.99 5.38 -3.99
C THR A 42 -1.52 6.82 -4.16
N ILE A 43 -1.60 7.61 -3.09
CA ILE A 43 -0.94 8.92 -2.99
C ILE A 43 0.27 8.76 -2.08
N LEU A 44 1.46 9.13 -2.54
CA LEU A 44 2.69 9.05 -1.76
C LEU A 44 3.56 10.28 -1.97
N GLY A 45 4.46 10.52 -1.04
CA GLY A 45 5.44 11.59 -1.17
C GLY A 45 6.22 11.83 0.11
N GLN A 46 6.89 12.97 0.17
CA GLN A 46 7.72 13.36 1.29
C GLN A 46 7.37 14.77 1.79
N LEU A 47 7.43 14.93 3.11
CA LEU A 47 7.26 16.21 3.79
C LEU A 47 8.61 16.87 4.04
N PHE A 48 8.79 18.07 3.52
CA PHE A 48 9.98 18.90 3.71
C PHE A 48 9.66 20.09 4.62
N THR A 49 10.63 20.56 5.38
CA THR A 49 10.55 21.86 6.05
C THR A 49 11.30 22.90 5.22
N ALA A 50 10.87 24.16 5.27
CA ALA A 50 11.53 25.23 4.52
C ALA A 50 12.94 25.60 5.05
N GLU A 51 13.43 24.96 6.12
CA GLU A 51 14.74 25.28 6.70
C GLU A 51 15.91 24.74 5.86
N HIS A 52 15.75 23.56 5.24
CA HIS A 52 16.74 22.96 4.34
C HIS A 52 16.08 21.91 3.44
N PRO A 53 16.51 21.71 2.18
CA PRO A 53 16.01 20.62 1.32
C PRO A 53 16.18 19.22 1.94
N ASP A 54 17.12 19.06 2.87
CA ASP A 54 17.36 17.81 3.61
C ASP A 54 16.61 17.75 4.96
N SER A 55 15.92 18.83 5.33
CA SER A 55 15.12 18.87 6.56
C SER A 55 13.74 18.34 6.29
N VAL A 56 13.43 17.19 6.89
CA VAL A 56 12.16 16.48 6.72
C VAL A 56 11.24 16.71 7.92
N ALA A 57 9.93 16.82 7.66
CA ALA A 57 8.92 16.94 8.70
C ALA A 57 8.46 15.56 9.19
N GLY A 58 9.40 14.79 9.75
CA GLY A 58 9.10 13.46 10.28
C GLY A 58 8.07 13.50 11.42
N GLN A 59 7.28 12.43 11.54
CA GLN A 59 6.23 12.28 12.58
C GLN A 59 5.09 13.32 12.53
N ALA A 60 4.99 14.14 11.47
CA ALA A 60 3.85 15.02 11.30
C ALA A 60 2.55 14.22 11.09
N GLU A 61 1.42 14.73 11.59
CA GLU A 61 0.12 14.14 11.30
C GLU A 61 -0.42 14.70 9.98
N LEU A 62 -0.84 13.83 9.08
CA LEU A 62 -1.43 14.17 7.80
C LEU A 62 -2.89 13.79 7.80
N THR A 63 -3.73 14.64 7.21
CA THR A 63 -5.12 14.33 6.89
C THR A 63 -5.35 14.58 5.41
N LEU A 64 -5.67 13.52 4.67
CA LEU A 64 -6.17 13.62 3.31
C LEU A 64 -7.66 13.95 3.38
N ILE A 65 -8.04 15.07 2.77
CA ILE A 65 -9.41 15.59 2.74
C ILE A 65 -9.88 15.55 1.29
N PHE A 66 -11.00 14.88 1.03
CA PHE A 66 -11.56 14.80 -0.32
C PHE A 66 -13.07 14.64 -0.27
N ARG A 67 -13.73 14.94 -1.39
CA ARG A 67 -15.16 14.68 -1.58
C ARG A 67 -15.31 13.62 -2.66
N PRO A 68 -15.80 12.40 -2.33
CA PRO A 68 -16.07 11.38 -3.34
C PRO A 68 -17.04 11.89 -4.42
N ALA A 69 -16.90 11.37 -5.65
CA ALA A 69 -17.80 11.73 -6.74
C ALA A 69 -19.25 11.38 -6.38
N GLY A 70 -20.14 12.37 -6.45
CA GLY A 70 -21.55 12.22 -6.10
C GLY A 70 -21.87 12.18 -4.60
N ALA A 71 -20.87 12.30 -3.71
CA ALA A 71 -21.10 12.39 -2.27
C ALA A 71 -21.29 13.86 -1.83
N GLU A 72 -22.20 14.09 -0.90
CA GLU A 72 -22.41 15.41 -0.28
C GLU A 72 -21.40 15.68 0.85
N THR A 73 -20.87 14.62 1.45
CA THR A 73 -19.98 14.68 2.61
C THR A 73 -18.51 14.64 2.22
N VAL A 74 -17.68 15.36 2.97
CA VAL A 74 -16.22 15.33 2.87
C VAL A 74 -15.69 14.19 3.72
N GLU A 75 -14.87 13.33 3.12
CA GLU A 75 -14.15 12.27 3.80
C GLU A 75 -12.77 12.74 4.28
N ARG A 76 -12.27 12.10 5.33
CA ARG A 76 -10.98 12.40 5.95
C ARG A 76 -10.26 11.11 6.29
N VAL A 77 -9.05 10.97 5.78
CA VAL A 77 -8.17 9.84 6.08
C VAL A 77 -6.92 10.39 6.74
N SER A 78 -6.61 9.94 7.95
CA SER A 78 -5.45 10.42 8.70
C SER A 78 -4.33 9.37 8.75
N GLN A 79 -3.09 9.84 8.71
CA GLN A 79 -1.89 9.02 8.93
C GLN A 79 -0.79 9.86 9.57
N THR A 80 0.29 9.21 10.02
CA THR A 80 1.49 9.88 10.53
C THR A 80 2.64 9.65 9.56
N ALA A 81 3.39 10.70 9.22
CA ALA A 81 4.58 10.57 8.39
C ALA A 81 5.67 9.73 9.09
N GLY A 82 6.45 9.02 8.29
CA GLY A 82 7.64 8.30 8.74
C GLY A 82 8.72 9.22 9.32
N PRO A 83 9.77 8.66 9.95
CA PRO A 83 10.89 9.43 10.48
C PRO A 83 11.64 10.25 9.42
N ASP A 84 11.60 9.80 8.17
CA ASP A 84 12.16 10.43 6.99
C ASP A 84 11.20 11.41 6.31
N GLY A 85 10.04 11.69 6.92
CA GLY A 85 8.99 12.53 6.35
C GLY A 85 8.19 11.87 5.22
N SER A 86 8.42 10.59 4.91
CA SER A 86 7.64 9.87 3.90
C SER A 86 6.21 9.61 4.37
N TYR A 87 5.25 9.58 3.46
CA TYR A 87 3.85 9.27 3.76
C TYR A 87 3.18 8.53 2.60
N ARG A 88 2.12 7.76 2.90
CA ARG A 88 1.41 6.95 1.89
C ARG A 88 -0.07 6.74 2.24
N PHE A 89 -0.96 7.23 1.38
CA PHE A 89 -2.39 6.93 1.44
C PHE A 89 -2.73 5.88 0.37
N ASP A 90 -3.17 4.70 0.81
CA ASP A 90 -3.66 3.63 -0.06
C ASP A 90 -5.18 3.62 -0.10
N GLY A 91 -5.75 2.95 -1.10
CA GLY A 91 -7.19 2.73 -1.14
C GLY A 91 -7.98 3.95 -1.65
N VAL A 92 -7.31 4.93 -2.26
CA VAL A 92 -7.94 6.18 -2.68
C VAL A 92 -8.52 6.05 -4.08
N SER A 93 -9.68 6.68 -4.33
CA SER A 93 -10.27 6.73 -5.67
C SER A 93 -9.28 7.38 -6.67
N THR A 94 -9.31 6.92 -7.93
CA THR A 94 -8.50 7.49 -9.03
C THR A 94 -9.36 8.26 -10.03
N ASP A 95 -10.60 8.57 -9.66
CA ASP A 95 -11.51 9.37 -10.47
C ASP A 95 -10.92 10.79 -10.65
N PRO A 96 -10.66 11.24 -11.89
CA PRO A 96 -10.04 12.54 -12.15
C PRO A 96 -10.93 13.73 -11.78
N THR A 97 -12.21 13.50 -11.47
CA THR A 97 -13.14 14.54 -10.98
C THR A 97 -13.01 14.80 -9.48
N ILE A 98 -12.31 13.94 -8.73
CA ILE A 98 -12.11 14.10 -7.29
C ILE A 98 -10.86 14.93 -7.04
N SER A 99 -11.03 15.99 -6.24
CA SER A 99 -9.93 16.81 -5.75
C SER A 99 -9.59 16.44 -4.31
N TYR A 100 -8.29 16.24 -4.08
CA TYR A 100 -7.70 15.90 -2.80
C TYR A 100 -6.92 17.09 -2.25
N VAL A 101 -7.03 17.32 -0.95
CA VAL A 101 -6.23 18.33 -0.23
C VAL A 101 -5.56 17.64 0.94
N ILE A 102 -4.24 17.81 1.05
CA ILE A 102 -3.48 17.30 2.20
C ILE A 102 -3.38 18.41 3.23
N LYS A 103 -3.89 18.14 4.44
CA LYS A 103 -3.63 18.95 5.63
C LYS A 103 -2.51 18.31 6.43
N VAL A 104 -1.53 19.09 6.84
CA VAL A 104 -0.40 18.64 7.68
C VAL A 104 -0.45 19.40 9.00
N HIS A 105 -0.51 18.67 10.12
CA HIS A 105 -0.33 19.22 11.45
C HIS A 105 1.11 19.00 11.91
N TYR A 106 1.86 20.08 12.08
CA TYR A 106 3.28 20.03 12.42
C TYR A 106 3.64 21.18 13.36
N PHE A 107 4.32 20.87 14.47
CA PHE A 107 4.65 21.82 15.53
C PHE A 107 3.46 22.69 16.01
N GLY A 108 2.30 22.08 16.19
CA GLY A 108 1.10 22.76 16.68
C GLY A 108 0.45 23.71 15.67
N ARG A 109 0.82 23.62 14.39
CA ARG A 109 0.27 24.44 13.30
C ARG A 109 -0.29 23.56 12.19
N ASP A 110 -1.38 24.02 11.58
CA ASP A 110 -2.00 23.39 10.42
C ASP A 110 -1.52 24.06 9.13
N PHE A 111 -1.09 23.24 8.18
CA PHE A 111 -0.71 23.64 6.83
C PHE A 111 -1.62 22.93 5.83
N LEU A 112 -2.07 23.64 4.80
CA LEU A 112 -2.91 23.07 3.75
C LEU A 112 -2.17 23.13 2.41
N GLY A 113 -2.15 22.00 1.71
CA GLY A 113 -1.53 21.88 0.40
C GLY A 113 -2.43 22.43 -0.71
N ALA A 114 -1.85 22.59 -1.89
CA ALA A 114 -2.63 22.82 -3.10
C ALA A 114 -3.56 21.62 -3.37
N PRO A 115 -4.74 21.83 -3.97
CA PRO A 115 -5.57 20.74 -4.43
C PRO A 115 -4.86 19.92 -5.50
N ILE A 116 -4.91 18.60 -5.37
CA ILE A 116 -4.35 17.63 -6.32
C ILE A 116 -5.43 16.67 -6.80
N ALA A 117 -5.24 16.07 -7.98
CA ALA A 117 -6.17 15.09 -8.56
C ALA A 117 -5.37 14.06 -9.36
N PHE A 118 -5.94 12.87 -9.53
CA PHE A 118 -5.39 11.87 -10.43
C PHE A 118 -5.67 12.25 -11.89
N GLU A 119 -4.72 11.99 -12.78
CA GLU A 119 -4.98 11.99 -14.21
C GLU A 119 -5.71 10.71 -14.64
N ALA A 120 -6.38 10.75 -15.79
CA ALA A 120 -7.10 9.59 -16.31
C ALA A 120 -6.15 8.40 -16.53
N GLY A 121 -6.41 7.29 -15.83
CA GLY A 121 -5.59 6.08 -15.89
C GLY A 121 -4.39 6.07 -14.92
N GLN A 122 -4.16 7.16 -14.18
CA GLN A 122 -3.14 7.22 -13.14
C GLN A 122 -3.57 6.41 -11.91
N SER A 123 -2.72 5.51 -11.45
CA SER A 123 -2.93 4.73 -10.21
C SER A 123 -2.04 5.19 -9.06
N VAL A 124 -0.98 5.94 -9.35
CA VAL A 124 -0.03 6.43 -8.36
C VAL A 124 0.19 7.93 -8.57
N LEU A 125 -0.07 8.71 -7.53
CA LEU A 125 0.14 10.15 -7.48
C LEU A 125 1.29 10.45 -6.51
N GLU A 126 2.39 10.98 -7.03
CA GLU A 126 3.50 11.44 -6.21
C GLU A 126 3.35 12.94 -5.92
N PHE A 127 3.34 13.32 -4.65
CA PHE A 127 3.18 14.72 -4.24
C PHE A 127 4.06 15.06 -3.05
N ASN A 128 5.00 15.99 -3.26
CA ASN A 128 5.88 16.48 -2.20
C ASN A 128 5.31 17.75 -1.58
N PHE A 129 5.34 17.81 -0.25
CA PHE A 129 4.74 18.91 0.51
C PHE A 129 5.82 19.69 1.24
N LEU A 130 5.87 21.00 1.02
CA LEU A 130 6.76 21.89 1.75
C LEU A 130 6.01 22.59 2.89
N VAL A 131 6.42 22.31 4.12
CA VAL A 131 5.96 23.00 5.32
C VAL A 131 6.80 24.27 5.50
N ALA A 132 6.35 25.36 4.88
CA ALA A 132 6.98 26.66 5.03
C ALA A 132 6.43 27.40 6.26
N ARG A 133 7.31 27.80 7.19
CA ARG A 133 6.94 28.63 8.36
C ARG A 133 6.29 29.96 7.95
N ASP A 134 6.65 30.45 6.77
CA ASP A 134 6.25 31.75 6.23
C ASP A 134 5.06 31.63 5.26
N ALA A 135 4.53 30.41 5.05
CA ALA A 135 3.28 30.26 4.32
C ALA A 135 2.23 31.11 5.02
N LYS A 136 1.71 32.12 4.30
CA LYS A 136 0.75 33.07 4.84
C LYS A 136 -0.37 32.25 5.50
N PRO A 137 -0.57 32.36 6.83
CA PRO A 137 -1.61 31.61 7.50
C PRO A 137 -2.88 31.82 6.70
N ILE A 138 -3.55 30.73 6.32
CA ILE A 138 -4.92 30.85 5.82
C ILE A 138 -5.61 31.62 6.94
N PRO A 139 -6.16 32.82 6.67
CA PRO A 139 -6.87 33.55 7.69
C PRO A 139 -7.85 32.54 8.25
N GLN A 140 -7.62 32.14 9.52
CA GLN A 140 -8.69 31.53 10.27
C GLN A 140 -9.85 32.47 10.04
N SER A 141 -11.00 31.92 9.66
CA SER A 141 -12.21 32.71 9.50
C SER A 141 -12.50 33.31 10.88
N ASP A 142 -11.79 34.39 11.21
CA ASP A 142 -11.89 35.18 12.41
C ASP A 142 -13.33 35.60 12.41
N GLY A 143 -14.04 35.09 13.42
CA GLY A 143 -15.47 34.92 13.45
C GLY A 143 -16.22 35.83 12.50
N HIS A 144 -16.99 35.22 11.58
CA HIS A 144 -18.27 35.84 11.27
C HIS A 144 -18.89 36.20 12.62
N PRO A 145 -19.20 37.48 12.89
CA PRO A 145 -19.84 37.86 14.12
C PRO A 145 -21.06 36.95 14.28
N PRO A 146 -21.32 36.40 15.48
CA PRO A 146 -22.52 35.64 15.71
C PRO A 146 -23.68 36.55 15.28
N MET A 147 -24.36 36.19 14.20
CA MET A 147 -25.64 36.79 13.85
C MET A 147 -26.59 36.37 14.98
N ASP A 148 -26.61 37.19 16.03
CA ASP A 148 -27.56 37.13 17.12
C ASP A 148 -28.91 37.62 16.56
N GLY A 149 -29.60 36.69 15.91
CA GLY A 149 -30.81 36.97 15.15
C GLY A 149 -31.55 35.67 14.96
N GLY A 150 -32.26 35.25 16.02
CA GLY A 150 -32.98 33.99 16.06
C GLY A 150 -33.96 33.80 14.90
N MET A 151 -34.10 32.56 14.48
CA MET A 151 -35.36 31.83 14.51
C MET A 151 -35.05 30.34 14.28
N GLY A 152 -35.76 29.49 15.03
CA GLY A 152 -35.49 28.07 15.17
C GLY A 152 -35.35 27.31 13.86
N GLY A 153 -34.24 26.60 13.73
CA GLY A 153 -34.09 25.49 12.81
C GLY A 153 -33.53 24.32 13.60
N SER A 154 -34.38 23.36 13.93
CA SER A 154 -34.00 22.04 14.42
C SER A 154 -33.08 21.35 13.40
N GLY A 155 -31.79 21.67 13.43
CA GLY A 155 -30.77 21.08 12.60
C GLY A 155 -30.34 19.75 13.19
N MET A 156 -30.86 18.67 12.61
CA MET A 156 -30.55 17.28 12.87
C MET A 156 -29.07 17.07 13.24
N GLY A 157 -28.84 16.74 14.52
CA GLY A 157 -27.70 15.91 14.88
C GLY A 157 -27.86 14.59 14.15
N GLY A 158 -27.20 14.46 13.00
CA GLY A 158 -27.06 13.21 12.28
C GLY A 158 -26.28 12.24 13.16
N VAL A 159 -27.00 11.57 14.05
CA VAL A 159 -26.53 10.35 14.70
C VAL A 159 -26.11 9.44 13.55
N LEU A 160 -24.81 9.18 13.43
CA LEU A 160 -24.26 8.17 12.54
C LEU A 160 -25.02 6.88 12.83
N GLN A 161 -26.01 6.56 11.99
CA GLN A 161 -26.71 5.31 12.13
C GLN A 161 -25.68 4.21 11.87
N PRO A 162 -25.50 3.26 12.79
CA PRO A 162 -24.70 2.09 12.51
C PRO A 162 -25.31 1.42 11.28
N VAL A 163 -24.54 1.32 10.20
CA VAL A 163 -24.90 0.57 9.00
C VAL A 163 -25.33 -0.82 9.48
N ARG A 164 -26.61 -1.16 9.27
CA ARG A 164 -27.12 -2.50 9.55
C ARG A 164 -26.40 -3.46 8.62
N GLN A 165 -25.42 -4.18 9.14
CA GLN A 165 -24.74 -5.24 8.42
C GLN A 165 -25.70 -6.43 8.30
N ASP A 166 -26.17 -6.72 7.09
CA ASP A 166 -26.87 -7.97 6.80
C ASP A 166 -25.88 -9.14 6.88
N PRO A 167 -26.05 -10.09 7.81
CA PRO A 167 -25.06 -11.15 8.04
C PRO A 167 -24.91 -12.09 6.84
N LEU A 168 -25.93 -12.18 5.98
CA LEU A 168 -25.88 -12.98 4.75
C LEU A 168 -24.94 -12.39 3.69
N ALA A 169 -24.81 -11.06 3.61
CA ALA A 169 -23.92 -10.41 2.65
C ALA A 169 -22.44 -10.64 3.00
N ALA A 170 -22.10 -10.64 4.30
CA ALA A 170 -20.73 -10.88 4.78
C ALA A 170 -20.24 -12.31 4.43
N VAL A 171 -21.11 -13.33 4.56
CA VAL A 171 -20.75 -14.73 4.25
C VAL A 171 -20.42 -14.92 2.76
N ALA A 172 -21.17 -14.27 1.86
CA ALA A 172 -20.94 -14.38 0.42
C ALA A 172 -19.58 -13.79 -0.01
N ILE A 173 -19.16 -12.66 0.58
CA ILE A 173 -17.90 -11.99 0.25
C ILE A 173 -16.70 -12.85 0.68
N VAL A 174 -16.73 -13.41 1.89
CA VAL A 174 -15.65 -14.27 2.40
C VAL A 174 -15.50 -15.54 1.54
N ALA A 175 -16.61 -16.16 1.15
CA ALA A 175 -16.59 -17.33 0.26
C ALA A 175 -16.00 -17.01 -1.13
N GLY A 176 -16.32 -15.83 -1.68
CA GLY A 176 -15.78 -15.36 -2.96
C GLY A 176 -14.26 -15.14 -2.93
N LEU A 177 -13.73 -14.49 -1.88
CA LEU A 177 -12.29 -14.25 -1.73
C LEU A 177 -11.51 -15.56 -1.57
N LEU A 178 -12.04 -16.52 -0.81
CA LEU A 178 -11.42 -17.84 -0.64
C LEU A 178 -11.35 -18.62 -1.97
N ALA A 179 -12.42 -18.57 -2.77
CA ALA A 179 -12.43 -19.19 -4.09
C ALA A 179 -11.43 -18.52 -5.05
N PHE A 180 -11.32 -17.19 -5.02
CA PHE A 180 -10.42 -16.43 -5.88
C PHE A 180 -8.93 -16.73 -5.62
N PHE A 181 -8.53 -16.92 -4.35
CA PHE A 181 -7.14 -17.26 -4.00
C PHE A 181 -6.80 -18.73 -4.22
N LEU A 182 -7.76 -19.65 -4.05
CA LEU A 182 -7.52 -21.08 -4.24
C LEU A 182 -7.55 -21.53 -5.71
N LEU A 183 -8.29 -20.84 -6.58
CA LEU A 183 -8.37 -21.17 -8.00
C LEU A 183 -7.00 -21.17 -8.72
N PRO A 184 -6.17 -20.11 -8.62
CA PRO A 184 -4.90 -20.07 -9.34
C PRO A 184 -3.92 -21.14 -8.84
N VAL A 185 -3.85 -21.38 -7.53
CA VAL A 185 -2.99 -22.43 -6.95
C VAL A 185 -3.40 -23.83 -7.43
N ALA A 186 -4.69 -24.09 -7.57
CA ALA A 186 -5.20 -25.35 -8.12
C ALA A 186 -4.90 -25.49 -9.63
N MET A 187 -4.84 -24.38 -10.38
CA MET A 187 -4.51 -24.38 -11.81
C MET A 187 -3.00 -24.44 -12.09
N GLU A 188 -2.16 -23.84 -11.24
CA GLU A 188 -0.69 -23.85 -11.38
C GLU A 188 -0.12 -25.26 -11.27
N ARG A 189 -0.72 -26.12 -10.43
CA ARG A 189 -0.29 -27.52 -10.25
C ARG A 189 -0.49 -28.40 -11.50
N ARG A 190 -1.17 -27.90 -12.55
CA ARG A 190 -1.39 -28.65 -13.80
C ARG A 190 -0.42 -28.27 -14.94
N LYS A 191 0.37 -27.20 -14.79
CA LYS A 191 1.36 -26.84 -15.82
C LYS A 191 2.70 -27.45 -15.43
N GLY A 192 3.09 -28.52 -16.13
CA GLY A 192 4.42 -29.10 -16.01
C GLY A 192 5.52 -28.05 -16.20
N PRO A 193 6.71 -28.25 -15.62
CA PRO A 193 7.78 -27.24 -15.61
C PRO A 193 8.11 -26.82 -17.04
N ALA A 194 7.62 -25.64 -17.42
CA ALA A 194 8.02 -25.00 -18.66
C ALA A 194 9.52 -24.73 -18.57
N GLU A 195 10.29 -25.29 -19.50
CA GLU A 195 11.70 -24.98 -19.68
C GLU A 195 11.85 -23.46 -19.81
N ARG A 196 12.26 -22.82 -18.72
CA ARG A 196 12.69 -21.42 -18.78
C ARG A 196 13.92 -21.39 -19.70
N PRO A 197 13.97 -20.47 -20.68
CA PRO A 197 15.17 -20.24 -21.46
C PRO A 197 16.33 -20.02 -20.49
N ARG A 198 17.29 -20.95 -20.48
CA ARG A 198 18.51 -20.79 -19.68
C ARG A 198 19.24 -19.60 -20.30
N LEU A 199 19.35 -18.49 -19.57
CA LEU A 199 20.32 -17.47 -19.92
C LEU A 199 21.69 -18.15 -20.02
N ASP A 200 22.38 -17.92 -21.14
CA ASP A 200 23.74 -18.43 -21.33
C ASP A 200 24.59 -18.11 -20.09
N GLY A 201 25.32 -19.11 -19.58
CA GLY A 201 26.02 -19.02 -18.29
C GLY A 201 26.90 -17.77 -18.14
N ALA A 202 27.45 -17.27 -19.25
CA ALA A 202 28.26 -16.05 -19.30
C ALA A 202 27.52 -14.79 -18.83
N ALA A 203 26.22 -14.65 -19.11
CA ALA A 203 25.44 -13.50 -18.63
C ALA A 203 25.18 -13.60 -17.12
N SER A 204 24.95 -14.83 -16.63
CA SER A 204 24.80 -15.09 -15.19
C SER A 204 26.09 -14.80 -14.42
N ASP A 205 27.25 -15.11 -14.99
CA ASP A 205 28.55 -14.83 -14.37
C ASP A 205 28.80 -13.32 -14.27
N LEU A 206 28.50 -12.55 -15.32
CA LEU A 206 28.59 -11.08 -15.30
C LEU A 206 27.67 -10.45 -14.25
N MET A 207 26.44 -10.96 -14.08
CA MET A 207 25.55 -10.49 -13.02
C MET A 207 26.11 -10.77 -11.62
N ARG A 208 26.75 -11.93 -11.42
CA ARG A 208 27.42 -12.27 -10.16
C ARG A 208 28.62 -11.35 -9.89
N ASP A 209 29.39 -11.01 -10.92
CA ASP A 209 30.54 -10.10 -10.79
C ASP A 209 30.11 -8.67 -10.43
N ILE A 210 29.03 -8.15 -11.02
CA ILE A 210 28.46 -6.84 -10.66
C ILE A 210 28.01 -6.84 -9.19
N ALA A 211 27.29 -7.88 -8.75
CA ALA A 211 26.85 -7.99 -7.37
C ALA A 211 28.03 -8.07 -6.38
N SER A 212 29.10 -8.78 -6.74
CA SER A 212 30.32 -8.83 -5.92
C SER A 212 31.03 -7.47 -5.87
N LEU A 213 31.06 -6.72 -6.97
CA LEU A 213 31.64 -5.37 -7.02
C LEU A 213 30.88 -4.39 -6.12
N ASP A 214 29.54 -4.41 -6.18
CA ASP A 214 28.68 -3.54 -5.35
C ASP A 214 28.88 -3.82 -3.86
N LEU A 215 29.04 -5.09 -3.47
CA LEU A 215 29.28 -5.47 -2.07
C LEU A 215 30.64 -4.97 -1.55
N ARG A 216 31.69 -5.04 -2.39
CA ARG A 216 33.03 -4.51 -2.02
C ARG A 216 33.04 -2.99 -1.88
N PHE A 217 32.31 -2.28 -2.75
CA PHE A 217 32.16 -0.83 -2.64
C PHE A 217 31.38 -0.44 -1.37
N ALA A 218 30.28 -1.13 -1.07
CA ALA A 218 29.50 -0.91 0.15
C ALA A 218 30.32 -1.13 1.43
N ASN A 219 31.27 -2.07 1.40
CA ASN A 219 32.20 -2.32 2.51
C ASN A 219 33.37 -1.31 2.60
N GLY A 220 33.50 -0.37 1.66
CA GLY A 220 34.61 0.58 1.60
C GLY A 220 35.94 -0.02 1.14
N GLU A 221 35.93 -1.21 0.53
CA GLU A 221 37.13 -1.88 0.02
C GLU A 221 37.61 -1.32 -1.32
N LEU A 222 36.80 -0.49 -1.97
CA LEU A 222 37.05 0.04 -3.31
C LEU A 222 36.82 1.54 -3.34
N ALA A 223 37.75 2.29 -3.91
CA ALA A 223 37.58 3.73 -4.14
C ALA A 223 36.46 3.98 -5.16
N GLU A 224 35.73 5.10 -5.01
CA GLU A 224 34.59 5.41 -5.87
C GLU A 224 34.97 5.54 -7.35
N SER A 225 36.15 6.08 -7.66
CA SER A 225 36.66 6.19 -9.04
C SER A 225 36.81 4.81 -9.69
N ASP A 226 37.35 3.85 -8.94
CA ASP A 226 37.61 2.49 -9.42
C ASP A 226 36.29 1.73 -9.58
N TYR A 227 35.37 1.89 -8.63
CA TYR A 227 34.01 1.33 -8.71
C TYR A 227 33.30 1.75 -9.99
N ARG A 228 33.25 3.06 -10.28
CA ARG A 228 32.55 3.59 -11.48
C ARG A 228 33.17 3.07 -12.78
N SER A 229 34.51 2.99 -12.84
CA SER A 229 35.22 2.46 -14.02
C SER A 229 34.95 0.97 -14.24
N VAL A 230 35.00 0.15 -13.18
CA VAL A 230 34.77 -1.30 -13.32
C VAL A 230 33.31 -1.59 -13.63
N ARG A 231 32.37 -0.91 -12.95
CA ARG A 231 30.93 -1.12 -13.14
C ARG A 231 30.49 -0.82 -14.57
N SER A 232 30.92 0.32 -15.13
CA SER A 232 30.60 0.67 -16.53
C SER A 232 31.12 -0.37 -17.53
N SER A 233 32.33 -0.90 -17.32
CA SER A 233 32.89 -1.95 -18.19
C SER A 233 32.12 -3.28 -18.11
N LEU A 234 31.61 -3.65 -16.93
CA LEU A 234 30.79 -4.87 -16.76
C LEU A 234 29.41 -4.72 -17.39
N PHE A 235 28.78 -3.54 -17.26
CA PHE A 235 27.52 -3.25 -17.93
C PHE A 235 27.65 -3.29 -19.46
N GLN A 236 28.72 -2.72 -20.01
CA GLN A 236 28.97 -2.77 -21.46
C GLN A 236 29.11 -4.22 -21.97
N LYS A 237 29.80 -5.09 -21.22
CA LYS A 237 29.91 -6.53 -21.55
C LYS A 237 28.57 -7.26 -21.47
N LEU A 238 27.73 -6.90 -20.50
CA LEU A 238 26.40 -7.49 -20.35
C LEU A 238 25.51 -7.13 -21.54
N GLU A 239 25.53 -5.86 -21.95
CA GLU A 239 24.80 -5.36 -23.11
C GLU A 239 25.27 -6.03 -24.42
N GLU A 240 26.59 -6.15 -24.62
CA GLU A 240 27.16 -6.85 -25.77
C GLU A 240 26.67 -8.31 -25.84
N LYS A 241 26.65 -9.01 -24.71
CA LYS A 241 26.21 -10.42 -24.65
C LYS A 241 24.70 -10.58 -24.85
N THR A 242 23.90 -9.69 -24.29
CA THR A 242 22.43 -9.76 -24.38
C THR A 242 21.93 -9.33 -25.76
N GLY A 243 22.48 -8.24 -26.33
CA GLY A 243 22.15 -7.79 -27.69
C GLY A 243 22.55 -8.78 -28.79
N ALA A 244 23.64 -9.53 -28.60
CA ALA A 244 24.05 -10.60 -29.51
C ALA A 244 23.08 -11.80 -29.51
N VAL A 245 22.38 -12.05 -28.40
CA VAL A 245 21.36 -13.10 -28.31
C VAL A 245 20.08 -12.67 -29.03
N GLU A 246 19.66 -11.43 -28.86
CA GLU A 246 18.45 -10.90 -29.49
C GLU A 246 18.59 -10.85 -31.02
N THR A 247 19.75 -10.42 -31.53
CA THR A 247 20.04 -10.39 -32.98
C THR A 247 20.03 -11.80 -33.61
N ARG A 248 20.39 -12.85 -32.86
CA ARG A 248 20.30 -14.24 -33.36
C ARG A 248 18.89 -14.80 -33.37
N ALA A 249 18.00 -14.29 -32.51
CA ALA A 249 16.63 -14.78 -32.40
C ALA A 249 15.72 -14.26 -33.52
N THR A 250 15.99 -13.06 -34.07
CA THR A 250 15.16 -12.43 -35.12
C THR A 250 15.54 -12.81 -36.56
N GLY A 251 16.69 -13.45 -36.76
CA GLY A 251 17.22 -13.79 -38.09
C GLY A 251 16.77 -15.15 -38.65
N ARG A 252 15.62 -15.68 -38.26
CA ARG A 252 15.16 -17.02 -38.66
C ARG A 252 13.74 -17.05 -39.19
#